data_AF-A0A4Q6XF59-F1
#
_entry.id   AF-A0A4Q6XF59-F1
#
_cell.length_a   1.000
_cell.length_b   1.000
_cell.length_c   1.000
_cell.angle_alpha   90.00
_cell.angle_beta   90.00
_cell.angle_gamma   90.00
#
_symmetry.space_group_name_H-M   'P 1'
#
loop_
_entity.id
_entity.type
_entity.pdbx_description
1 polymer ?
#
loop_
_entity_poly.entity_id
_entity_poly.type
_entity_poly.pdbx_seq_one_letter_code
_entity_poly.pdbx_strand_id
1 'polypeptide(L)'
;MTVRTRIAPSPTGFPHVGTAYIALFNLCFAQQHGGEFILRIEDTDQLRSTPESEKMILDSLRWLGLNWSEGPDVGGPHAPYRQSERMGIYKQYALELVEKGHAFYCFATAEELDQMRAEQQARGETPKYDGRGLKLSQEEVQRRLTAGEPHVIRMKVPEQGICKINDMLRGEVEIPWAQVDMQVLLKTDGLPTYHLANVVDDHLMEITHVLRGEEWLPSAPKHQLLYQYFGWDMPALCHMPLLRNPDKSKLSKRKNPTSINYYRDIGVLPEALLNYLGRMGWSMPDEREVFTLQDMVDNFDVQRVSLGGPIFDVEKLNWLNGQWIKALTPAQLLERLLTWKNDPKTLEEIAAAIQPRINLLSEAVNWAGFYFNHMPQISKEQFESKKLTEEQVRQSLQFAIWRLESQFTWNNDTVSQTLMDLANQMEIKLRDFMPAFFIAIAGSTSSTPVMQAMVTIGPDLTFARLRHALEIVGSPSKKELKVWEKLNESLKLPKIDANSES
;
A
#
# COMPACT_ATOMS: atom_id res chain seq x y z
N MET A 1 -3.71 -9.57 -32.23
CA MET A 1 -4.20 -9.45 -30.85
C MET A 1 -3.66 -8.15 -30.31
N THR A 2 -4.53 -7.25 -29.86
CA THR A 2 -4.10 -5.98 -29.25
C THR A 2 -3.50 -6.29 -27.88
N VAL A 3 -2.32 -5.74 -27.56
CA VAL A 3 -1.74 -5.92 -26.23
C VAL A 3 -2.59 -5.18 -25.20
N ARG A 4 -3.02 -5.89 -24.17
CA ARG A 4 -3.76 -5.33 -23.03
C ARG A 4 -3.05 -5.70 -21.73
N THR A 5 -2.76 -4.69 -20.93
CA THR A 5 -2.10 -4.80 -19.62
C THR A 5 -2.94 -4.10 -18.56
N ARG A 6 -2.66 -4.33 -17.27
CA ARG A 6 -3.40 -3.66 -16.20
C ARG A 6 -2.58 -3.37 -14.96
N ILE A 7 -2.92 -2.28 -14.28
CA ILE A 7 -2.63 -2.12 -12.86
C ILE A 7 -3.91 -2.40 -12.06
N ALA A 8 -3.76 -3.17 -10.98
CA ALA A 8 -4.90 -3.66 -10.19
C ALA A 8 -4.71 -3.38 -8.68
N PRO A 9 -4.72 -2.11 -8.22
CA PRO A 9 -4.47 -1.80 -6.82
C PRO A 9 -5.72 -2.02 -5.94
N SER A 10 -5.50 -2.45 -4.70
CA SER A 10 -6.52 -2.45 -3.65
C SER A 10 -6.51 -1.12 -2.88
N PRO A 11 -7.66 -0.45 -2.69
CA PRO A 11 -7.76 0.86 -2.05
C PRO A 11 -7.69 0.78 -0.51
N THR A 12 -6.64 0.17 0.02
CA THR A 12 -6.49 -0.14 1.46
C THR A 12 -5.56 0.82 2.23
N GLY A 13 -5.29 1.98 1.65
CA GLY A 13 -4.47 3.03 2.25
C GLY A 13 -3.71 3.86 1.22
N PHE A 14 -2.68 4.57 1.66
CA PHE A 14 -1.91 5.49 0.82
C PHE A 14 -1.33 4.84 -0.44
N PRO A 15 -1.42 5.50 -1.62
CA PRO A 15 -0.88 5.01 -2.88
C PRO A 15 0.63 4.75 -2.81
N HIS A 16 1.04 3.49 -2.97
CA HIS A 16 2.45 3.08 -2.78
C HIS A 16 3.29 3.30 -4.05
N VAL A 17 4.54 3.76 -3.92
CA VAL A 17 5.47 3.95 -5.07
C VAL A 17 5.75 2.66 -5.84
N GLY A 18 5.65 1.50 -5.17
CA GLY A 18 5.66 0.19 -5.83
C GLY A 18 4.50 -0.03 -6.80
N THR A 19 3.32 0.52 -6.53
CA THR A 19 2.18 0.49 -7.47
C THR A 19 2.48 1.36 -8.69
N ALA A 20 3.01 2.56 -8.50
CA ALA A 20 3.45 3.43 -9.59
C ALA A 20 4.56 2.79 -10.44
N TYR A 21 5.51 2.10 -9.80
CA TYR A 21 6.55 1.33 -10.48
C TYR A 21 5.94 0.25 -11.39
N ILE A 22 5.02 -0.57 -10.88
CA ILE A 22 4.38 -1.60 -11.72
C ILE A 22 3.49 -0.96 -12.81
N ALA A 23 2.77 0.11 -12.50
CA ALA A 23 1.93 0.82 -13.45
C ALA A 23 2.73 1.41 -14.61
N LEU A 24 3.89 2.03 -14.33
CA LEU A 24 4.80 2.57 -15.33
C LEU A 24 5.23 1.49 -16.35
N PHE A 25 5.60 0.30 -15.87
CA PHE A 25 6.05 -0.77 -16.76
C PHE A 25 4.90 -1.38 -17.57
N ASN A 26 3.70 -1.51 -16.99
CA ASN A 26 2.51 -1.92 -17.74
C ASN A 26 2.18 -0.90 -18.85
N LEU A 27 2.18 0.40 -18.52
CA LEU A 27 1.93 1.48 -19.46
C LEU A 27 2.95 1.47 -20.61
N CYS A 28 4.26 1.43 -20.30
CA CYS A 28 5.30 1.41 -21.34
C CYS A 28 5.20 0.17 -22.23
N PHE A 29 4.95 -1.01 -21.65
CA PHE A 29 4.76 -2.24 -22.42
C PHE A 29 3.56 -2.15 -23.37
N ALA A 30 2.42 -1.67 -22.87
CA ALA A 30 1.22 -1.46 -23.69
C ALA A 30 1.48 -0.46 -24.82
N GLN A 31 2.00 0.73 -24.51
CA GLN A 31 2.22 1.79 -25.51
C GLN A 31 3.23 1.38 -26.58
N GLN A 32 4.32 0.70 -26.20
CA GLN A 32 5.30 0.19 -27.16
C GLN A 32 4.66 -0.74 -28.21
N HIS A 33 3.62 -1.49 -27.80
CA HIS A 33 2.95 -2.47 -28.66
C HIS A 33 1.65 -1.93 -29.27
N GLY A 34 1.40 -0.62 -29.21
CA GLY A 34 0.16 0.00 -29.67
C GLY A 34 -1.09 -0.52 -28.95
N GLY A 35 -0.91 -0.95 -27.71
CA GLY A 35 -1.91 -1.59 -26.86
C GLY A 35 -2.55 -0.65 -25.83
N GLU A 36 -3.26 -1.25 -24.89
CA GLU A 36 -4.06 -0.55 -23.89
C GLU A 36 -3.58 -0.85 -22.46
N PHE A 37 -3.61 0.19 -21.63
CA PHE A 37 -3.29 0.13 -20.21
C PHE A 37 -4.56 0.36 -19.39
N ILE A 38 -4.96 -0.63 -18.59
CA ILE A 38 -6.22 -0.64 -17.84
C ILE A 38 -5.98 -0.40 -16.35
N LEU A 39 -6.85 0.37 -15.69
CA LEU A 39 -6.94 0.47 -14.24
C LEU A 39 -8.14 -0.32 -13.71
N ARG A 40 -7.90 -1.32 -12.87
CA ARG A 40 -8.94 -2.09 -12.17
C ARG A 40 -8.80 -1.91 -10.65
N ILE A 41 -9.88 -1.60 -9.94
CA ILE A 41 -9.85 -1.47 -8.48
C ILE A 41 -10.20 -2.81 -7.83
N GLU A 42 -9.27 -3.38 -7.06
CA GLU A 42 -9.46 -4.64 -6.33
C GLU A 42 -9.91 -4.39 -4.88
N ASP A 43 -11.16 -3.93 -4.72
CA ASP A 43 -11.83 -3.50 -3.49
C ASP A 43 -12.69 -4.60 -2.82
N THR A 44 -12.31 -5.86 -2.98
CA THR A 44 -13.04 -7.00 -2.38
C THR A 44 -12.96 -7.03 -0.84
N ASP A 45 -12.04 -6.27 -0.25
CA ASP A 45 -11.95 -6.07 1.20
C ASP A 45 -12.68 -4.80 1.62
N GLN A 46 -13.99 -4.92 1.84
CA GLN A 46 -14.89 -3.81 2.16
C GLN A 46 -14.58 -3.11 3.49
N LEU A 47 -13.90 -3.79 4.42
CA LEU A 47 -13.54 -3.19 5.72
C LEU A 47 -12.38 -2.20 5.59
N ARG A 48 -11.49 -2.42 4.62
CA ARG A 48 -10.29 -1.61 4.42
C ARG A 48 -10.37 -0.69 3.20
N SER A 49 -11.36 -0.89 2.33
CA SER A 49 -11.54 -0.14 1.09
C SER A 49 -12.42 1.08 1.32
N THR A 50 -11.91 2.29 1.02
CA THR A 50 -12.70 3.53 1.14
C THR A 50 -12.72 4.32 -0.18
N PRO A 51 -13.81 5.07 -0.47
CA PRO A 51 -13.86 5.95 -1.64
C PRO A 51 -12.73 6.97 -1.68
N GLU A 52 -12.28 7.45 -0.51
CA GLU A 52 -11.16 8.38 -0.39
C GLU A 52 -9.85 7.71 -0.81
N SER A 53 -9.62 6.46 -0.39
CA SER A 53 -8.42 5.70 -0.77
C SER A 53 -8.38 5.41 -2.27
N GLU A 54 -9.54 5.09 -2.87
CA GLU A 54 -9.66 4.97 -4.33
C GLU A 54 -9.32 6.29 -5.02
N LYS A 55 -9.97 7.39 -4.62
CA LYS A 55 -9.72 8.72 -5.19
C LYS A 55 -8.23 9.09 -5.12
N MET A 56 -7.58 8.80 -3.99
CA MET A 56 -6.14 9.03 -3.83
C MET A 56 -5.31 8.24 -4.83
N ILE A 57 -5.64 6.98 -5.10
CA ILE A 57 -4.96 6.17 -6.12
C ILE A 57 -5.08 6.83 -7.50
N LEU A 58 -6.30 7.19 -7.91
CA LEU A 58 -6.57 7.81 -9.21
C LEU A 58 -5.78 9.13 -9.35
N ASP A 59 -5.87 10.00 -8.35
CA ASP A 59 -5.20 11.30 -8.35
C ASP A 59 -3.67 11.16 -8.36
N SER A 60 -3.10 10.21 -7.61
CA SER A 60 -1.66 9.96 -7.59
C SER A 60 -1.14 9.44 -8.94
N LEU A 61 -1.86 8.52 -9.58
CA LEU A 61 -1.46 8.00 -10.89
C LEU A 61 -1.58 9.05 -11.99
N ARG A 62 -2.64 9.87 -11.98
CA ARG A 62 -2.78 11.01 -12.90
C ARG A 62 -1.71 12.08 -12.69
N TRP A 63 -1.37 12.39 -11.43
CA TRP A 63 -0.29 13.32 -11.11
C TRP A 63 1.04 12.88 -11.71
N LEU A 64 1.31 11.57 -11.72
CA LEU A 64 2.49 11.01 -12.39
C LEU A 64 2.37 11.01 -13.93
N GLY A 65 1.19 11.21 -14.51
CA GLY A 65 0.96 11.07 -15.95
C GLY A 65 0.73 9.62 -16.40
N LEU A 66 0.47 8.70 -15.47
CA LEU A 66 0.15 7.30 -15.74
C LEU A 66 -1.35 7.14 -16.06
N ASN A 67 -1.76 7.67 -17.20
CA ASN A 67 -3.16 7.64 -17.65
C ASN A 67 -3.55 6.27 -18.22
N TRP A 68 -4.77 5.82 -17.94
CA TRP A 68 -5.31 4.54 -18.40
C TRP A 68 -6.36 4.74 -19.50
N SER A 69 -6.44 3.76 -20.41
CA SER A 69 -7.41 3.71 -21.51
C SER A 69 -8.80 3.28 -21.04
N GLU A 70 -8.85 2.41 -20.04
CA GLU A 70 -10.06 1.89 -19.42
C GLU A 70 -9.93 1.93 -17.91
N GLY A 71 -11.00 2.27 -17.20
CA GLY A 71 -10.97 2.36 -15.75
C GLY A 71 -12.27 2.81 -15.10
N PRO A 72 -12.29 2.90 -13.76
CA PRO A 72 -13.50 3.15 -12.97
C PRO A 72 -14.15 4.53 -13.19
N ASP A 73 -13.40 5.48 -13.73
CA ASP A 73 -13.75 6.88 -13.96
C ASP A 73 -13.92 7.22 -15.46
N VAL A 74 -13.12 6.61 -16.34
CA VAL A 74 -13.18 6.82 -17.80
C VAL A 74 -14.11 5.83 -18.50
N GLY A 75 -14.51 4.75 -17.82
CA GLY A 75 -15.31 3.68 -18.38
C GLY A 75 -14.50 2.76 -19.30
N GLY A 76 -15.20 2.12 -20.23
CA GLY A 76 -14.63 1.18 -21.18
C GLY A 76 -15.58 0.01 -21.47
N PRO A 77 -15.29 -0.78 -22.51
CA PRO A 77 -16.17 -1.87 -22.94
C PRO A 77 -16.32 -3.02 -21.93
N HIS A 78 -15.40 -3.13 -20.96
CA HIS A 78 -15.39 -4.20 -19.95
C HIS A 78 -15.85 -3.74 -18.56
N ALA A 79 -16.48 -2.56 -18.48
CA ALA A 79 -17.06 -2.03 -17.25
C ALA A 79 -18.03 -3.05 -16.60
N PRO A 80 -18.16 -3.05 -15.27
CA PRO A 80 -17.50 -2.15 -14.32
C PRO A 80 -16.04 -2.52 -14.02
N TYR A 81 -15.22 -1.54 -13.61
CA TYR A 81 -13.80 -1.72 -13.27
C TYR A 81 -13.50 -1.74 -11.77
N ARG A 82 -14.54 -1.79 -10.93
CA ARG A 82 -14.43 -2.09 -9.49
C ARG A 82 -14.87 -3.51 -9.23
N GLN A 83 -14.10 -4.28 -8.49
CA GLN A 83 -14.45 -5.68 -8.23
C GLN A 83 -15.69 -5.81 -7.36
N SER A 84 -15.93 -4.87 -6.45
CA SER A 84 -17.16 -4.80 -5.63
C SER A 84 -18.44 -4.65 -6.46
N GLU A 85 -18.35 -4.14 -7.70
CA GLU A 85 -19.48 -3.98 -8.62
C GLU A 85 -19.71 -5.24 -9.48
N ARG A 86 -18.86 -6.26 -9.36
CA ARG A 86 -18.81 -7.47 -10.23
C ARG A 86 -19.17 -8.77 -9.52
N MET A 87 -19.70 -8.67 -8.31
CA MET A 87 -19.89 -9.79 -7.38
C MET A 87 -20.69 -10.97 -7.96
N GLY A 88 -21.76 -10.68 -8.71
CA GLY A 88 -22.59 -11.69 -9.35
C GLY A 88 -21.82 -12.55 -10.36
N ILE A 89 -20.88 -11.93 -11.09
CA ILE A 89 -20.05 -12.58 -12.11
C ILE A 89 -19.18 -13.67 -11.46
N TYR A 90 -18.48 -13.32 -10.36
CA TYR A 90 -17.59 -14.28 -9.71
C TYR A 90 -18.34 -15.45 -9.09
N LYS A 91 -19.52 -15.19 -8.50
CA LYS A 91 -20.35 -16.26 -7.94
C LYS A 91 -20.76 -17.27 -9.01
N GLN A 92 -21.13 -16.80 -10.20
CA GLN A 92 -21.46 -17.67 -11.33
C GLN A 92 -20.27 -18.57 -11.71
N TYR A 93 -19.08 -18.01 -11.88
CA TYR A 93 -17.88 -18.79 -12.23
C TYR A 93 -17.43 -19.74 -11.11
N ALA A 94 -17.60 -19.38 -9.84
CA ALA A 94 -17.32 -20.28 -8.73
C ALA A 94 -18.24 -21.52 -8.76
N LEU A 95 -19.53 -21.31 -9.05
CA LEU A 95 -20.51 -22.39 -9.18
C LEU A 95 -20.25 -23.25 -10.41
N GLU A 96 -19.88 -22.64 -11.54
CA GLU A 96 -19.48 -23.36 -12.75
C GLU A 96 -18.30 -24.32 -12.48
N LEU A 97 -17.29 -23.87 -11.73
CA LEU A 97 -16.17 -24.73 -11.33
C LEU A 97 -16.63 -25.91 -10.45
N VAL A 98 -17.62 -25.71 -9.58
CA VAL A 98 -18.19 -26.80 -8.77
C VAL A 98 -18.92 -27.80 -9.67
N GLU A 99 -19.75 -27.32 -10.60
CA GLU A 99 -20.50 -28.13 -11.55
C GLU A 99 -19.57 -28.98 -12.44
N LYS A 100 -18.49 -28.37 -12.94
CA LYS A 100 -17.44 -29.06 -13.71
C LYS A 100 -16.56 -29.99 -12.86
N GLY A 101 -16.77 -30.05 -11.55
CA GLY A 101 -15.99 -30.88 -10.64
C GLY A 101 -14.56 -30.40 -10.41
N HIS A 102 -14.27 -29.12 -10.68
CA HIS A 102 -12.98 -28.46 -10.48
C HIS A 102 -12.89 -27.66 -9.17
N ALA A 103 -14.02 -27.45 -8.51
CA ALA A 103 -14.13 -26.89 -7.16
C ALA A 103 -15.07 -27.73 -6.29
N PHE A 104 -15.11 -27.44 -4.99
CA PHE A 104 -15.94 -28.15 -4.03
C PHE A 104 -16.32 -27.27 -2.83
N TYR A 105 -17.41 -27.63 -2.17
CA TYR A 105 -17.87 -26.98 -0.94
C TYR A 105 -17.06 -27.47 0.27
N CYS A 106 -16.67 -26.53 1.13
CA CYS A 106 -15.98 -26.77 2.38
C CYS A 106 -16.76 -26.13 3.53
N PHE A 107 -17.18 -26.95 4.49
CA PHE A 107 -17.94 -26.56 5.68
C PHE A 107 -17.06 -26.45 6.94
N ALA A 108 -15.72 -26.53 6.77
CA ALA A 108 -14.80 -26.47 7.91
C ALA A 108 -14.83 -25.09 8.57
N THR A 109 -14.91 -25.06 9.90
CA THR A 109 -14.94 -23.80 10.66
C THR A 109 -13.54 -23.19 10.80
N ALA A 110 -13.46 -21.92 11.19
CA ALA A 110 -12.19 -21.25 11.42
C ALA A 110 -11.38 -21.97 12.51
N GLU A 111 -12.05 -22.40 13.59
CA GLU A 111 -11.46 -23.12 14.72
C GLU A 111 -10.88 -24.47 14.29
N GLU A 112 -11.62 -25.24 13.48
CA GLU A 112 -11.13 -26.50 12.93
C GLU A 112 -9.89 -26.31 12.05
N LEU A 113 -9.87 -25.23 11.25
CA LEU A 113 -8.74 -24.88 10.40
C LEU A 113 -7.52 -24.37 11.19
N ASP A 114 -7.75 -23.65 12.30
CA ASP A 114 -6.68 -23.22 13.22
C ASP A 114 -6.06 -24.42 13.92
N GLN A 115 -6.89 -25.34 14.44
CA GLN A 115 -6.43 -26.58 15.06
C GLN A 115 -5.61 -27.43 14.07
N MET A 116 -6.12 -27.64 12.85
CA MET A 116 -5.41 -28.38 11.79
C MET A 116 -4.03 -27.77 11.50
N ARG A 117 -3.94 -26.44 11.41
CA ARG A 117 -2.67 -25.75 11.17
C ARG A 117 -1.71 -25.93 12.35
N ALA A 118 -2.19 -25.81 13.59
CA ALA A 118 -1.38 -26.01 14.79
C ALA A 118 -0.83 -27.44 14.86
N GLU A 119 -1.64 -28.44 14.53
CA GLU A 119 -1.22 -29.85 14.50
C GLU A 119 -0.17 -30.13 13.42
N GLN A 120 -0.33 -29.57 12.21
CA GLN A 120 0.67 -29.66 11.13
C GLN A 120 1.99 -29.00 11.56
N GLN A 121 1.93 -27.80 12.14
CA GLN A 121 3.13 -27.09 12.63
C GLN A 121 3.83 -27.86 13.74
N ALA A 122 3.08 -28.46 14.67
CA ALA A 122 3.65 -29.31 15.73
C ALA A 122 4.38 -30.54 15.18
N ARG A 123 4.01 -31.02 13.98
CA ARG A 123 4.72 -32.09 13.25
C ARG A 123 5.85 -31.59 12.35
N GLY A 124 6.10 -30.28 12.29
CA GLY A 124 7.10 -29.69 11.39
C GLY A 124 6.67 -29.67 9.92
N GLU A 125 5.38 -29.84 9.64
CA GLU A 125 4.83 -29.80 8.28
C GLU A 125 4.50 -28.36 7.85
N THR A 126 4.50 -28.12 6.53
CA THR A 126 3.98 -26.86 5.99
C THR A 126 2.46 -26.86 6.08
N PRO A 127 1.83 -25.85 6.70
CA PRO A 127 0.39 -25.87 6.88
C PRO A 127 -0.36 -25.78 5.55
N LYS A 128 -1.33 -26.67 5.35
CA LYS A 128 -2.17 -26.73 4.15
C LYS A 128 -3.53 -27.35 4.46
N TYR A 129 -4.53 -27.04 3.65
CA TYR A 129 -5.85 -27.66 3.78
C TYR A 129 -5.76 -29.18 3.51
N ASP A 130 -6.43 -29.97 4.36
CA ASP A 130 -6.39 -31.43 4.35
C ASP A 130 -7.34 -32.09 3.34
N GLY A 131 -8.05 -31.28 2.56
CA GLY A 131 -8.98 -31.76 1.54
C GLY A 131 -10.24 -32.42 2.11
N ARG A 132 -10.58 -32.28 3.40
CA ARG A 132 -11.75 -32.98 3.98
C ARG A 132 -13.07 -32.70 3.25
N GLY A 133 -13.25 -31.50 2.69
CA GLY A 133 -14.41 -31.15 1.87
C GLY A 133 -14.52 -31.95 0.56
N LEU A 134 -13.40 -32.43 0.00
CA LEU A 134 -13.41 -33.30 -1.19
C LEU A 134 -13.97 -34.69 -0.92
N LYS A 135 -13.97 -35.12 0.33
CA LYS A 135 -14.37 -36.46 0.75
C LYS A 135 -15.87 -36.56 1.04
N LEU A 136 -16.60 -35.44 0.99
CA LEU A 136 -18.03 -35.40 1.22
C LEU A 136 -18.79 -35.99 0.03
N SER A 137 -19.83 -36.78 0.30
CA SER A 137 -20.76 -37.23 -0.74
C SER A 137 -21.64 -36.06 -1.22
N GLN A 138 -22.16 -36.17 -2.44
CA GLN A 138 -23.10 -35.15 -2.96
C GLN A 138 -24.35 -35.01 -2.08
N GLU A 139 -24.84 -36.11 -1.51
CA GLU A 139 -25.98 -36.10 -0.58
C GLU A 139 -25.67 -35.31 0.70
N GLU A 140 -24.48 -35.51 1.28
CA GLU A 140 -24.05 -34.79 2.48
C GLU A 140 -23.88 -33.29 2.20
N VAL A 141 -23.26 -32.94 1.07
CA VAL A 141 -23.12 -31.55 0.62
C VAL A 141 -24.50 -30.91 0.47
N GLN A 142 -25.42 -31.56 -0.23
CA GLN A 142 -26.76 -31.01 -0.46
C GLN A 142 -27.55 -30.85 0.84
N ARG A 143 -27.43 -31.80 1.78
CA ARG A 143 -28.07 -31.71 3.10
C ARG A 143 -27.58 -30.46 3.84
N ARG A 144 -26.27 -30.25 3.91
CA ARG A 144 -25.65 -29.10 4.62
C ARG A 144 -25.98 -27.76 3.96
N LEU A 145 -25.97 -27.70 2.63
CA LEU A 145 -26.39 -26.51 1.89
C LEU A 145 -27.86 -26.16 2.15
N THR A 146 -28.75 -27.16 2.15
CA THR A 146 -30.19 -26.96 2.43
C THR A 146 -30.41 -26.52 3.89
N ALA A 147 -29.59 -27.00 4.82
CA ALA A 147 -29.60 -26.58 6.21
C ALA A 147 -29.03 -25.15 6.43
N GLY A 148 -28.48 -24.51 5.40
CA GLY A 148 -27.90 -23.17 5.50
C GLY A 148 -26.57 -23.14 6.26
N GLU A 149 -25.84 -24.27 6.33
CA GLU A 149 -24.54 -24.30 7.01
C GLU A 149 -23.54 -23.35 6.34
N PRO A 150 -22.79 -22.54 7.12
CA PRO A 150 -21.72 -21.70 6.61
C PRO A 150 -20.70 -22.52 5.81
N HIS A 151 -20.34 -22.04 4.62
CA HIS A 151 -19.44 -22.75 3.73
C HIS A 151 -18.64 -21.81 2.84
N VAL A 152 -17.55 -22.34 2.30
CA VAL A 152 -16.74 -21.72 1.26
C VAL A 152 -16.64 -22.63 0.05
N ILE A 153 -16.28 -22.07 -1.11
CA ILE A 153 -15.92 -22.85 -2.30
C ILE A 153 -14.40 -22.86 -2.43
N ARG A 154 -13.79 -24.04 -2.55
CA ARG A 154 -12.34 -24.23 -2.74
C ARG A 154 -12.04 -24.85 -4.11
N MET A 155 -10.92 -24.46 -4.70
CA MET A 155 -10.42 -25.11 -5.92
C MET A 155 -9.79 -26.46 -5.60
N LYS A 156 -9.96 -27.42 -6.52
CA LYS A 156 -9.17 -28.65 -6.53
C LYS A 156 -7.74 -28.34 -6.99
N VAL A 157 -6.77 -29.02 -6.41
CA VAL A 157 -5.36 -28.91 -6.78
C VAL A 157 -4.78 -30.32 -6.83
N PRO A 158 -3.96 -30.67 -7.85
CA PRO A 158 -3.28 -31.96 -7.89
C PRO A 158 -2.40 -32.18 -6.65
N GLU A 159 -2.28 -33.43 -6.18
CA GLU A 159 -1.43 -33.73 -5.02
C GLU A 159 0.03 -34.02 -5.41
N GLN A 160 0.27 -34.44 -6.65
CA GLN A 160 1.56 -34.91 -7.16
C GLN A 160 1.90 -34.26 -8.50
N GLY A 161 3.19 -34.29 -8.84
CA GLY A 161 3.72 -33.72 -10.08
C GLY A 161 4.24 -32.29 -9.91
N ILE A 162 4.57 -31.68 -11.04
CA ILE A 162 5.20 -30.36 -11.12
C ILE A 162 4.34 -29.46 -12.00
N CYS A 163 4.07 -28.26 -11.51
CA CYS A 163 3.53 -27.16 -12.30
C CYS A 163 4.69 -26.43 -12.98
N LYS A 164 4.67 -26.35 -14.31
CA LYS A 164 5.60 -25.52 -15.10
C LYS A 164 4.91 -24.21 -15.43
N ILE A 165 5.54 -23.09 -15.05
CA ILE A 165 5.09 -21.72 -15.33
C ILE A 165 6.12 -21.05 -16.23
N ASN A 166 5.68 -20.47 -17.35
CA ASN A 166 6.54 -19.64 -18.19
C ASN A 166 6.42 -18.17 -17.79
N ASP A 167 7.53 -17.55 -17.38
CA ASP A 167 7.62 -16.13 -17.04
C ASP A 167 8.58 -15.42 -18.00
N MET A 168 8.19 -14.25 -18.50
CA MET A 168 8.95 -13.50 -19.51
C MET A 168 10.33 -13.04 -19.05
N LEU A 169 10.56 -12.91 -17.74
CA LEU A 169 11.84 -12.48 -17.18
C LEU A 169 12.62 -13.64 -16.52
N ARG A 170 11.91 -14.61 -15.94
CA ARG A 170 12.51 -15.74 -15.21
C ARG A 170 12.61 -17.03 -16.04
N GLY A 171 12.02 -17.08 -17.24
CA GLY A 171 11.93 -18.30 -18.02
C GLY A 171 10.97 -19.32 -17.40
N GLU A 172 11.27 -20.61 -17.57
CA GLU A 172 10.46 -21.69 -16.98
C GLU A 172 10.76 -21.82 -15.48
N VAL A 173 9.70 -21.73 -14.67
CA VAL A 173 9.72 -21.94 -13.21
C VAL A 173 8.95 -23.23 -12.90
N GLU A 174 9.59 -24.14 -12.17
CA GLU A 174 8.99 -25.41 -11.74
C GLU A 174 8.55 -25.34 -10.27
N ILE A 175 7.25 -25.58 -10.01
CA ILE A 175 6.67 -25.57 -8.66
C ILE A 175 5.98 -26.91 -8.39
N PRO A 176 6.41 -27.70 -7.39
CA PRO A 176 5.74 -28.95 -7.04
C PRO A 176 4.30 -28.70 -6.59
N TRP A 177 3.35 -29.49 -7.11
CA TRP A 177 1.94 -29.37 -6.72
C TRP A 177 1.71 -29.59 -5.23
N ALA A 178 2.56 -30.39 -4.58
CA ALA A 178 2.53 -30.61 -3.13
C ALA A 178 2.71 -29.33 -2.29
N GLN A 179 3.25 -28.25 -2.87
CA GLN A 179 3.40 -26.93 -2.22
C GLN A 179 2.23 -25.98 -2.47
N VAL A 180 1.28 -26.35 -3.34
CA VAL A 180 0.16 -25.51 -3.74
C VAL A 180 -1.09 -25.91 -2.95
N ASP A 181 -1.61 -25.00 -2.14
CA ASP A 181 -2.79 -25.26 -1.30
C ASP A 181 -4.12 -25.15 -2.07
N MET A 182 -5.14 -25.90 -1.61
CA MET A 182 -6.53 -25.87 -2.12
C MET A 182 -7.23 -24.58 -1.70
N GLN A 183 -6.93 -23.52 -2.45
CA GLN A 183 -7.31 -22.16 -2.16
C GLN A 183 -8.82 -21.94 -2.15
N VAL A 184 -9.30 -21.14 -1.20
CA VAL A 184 -10.67 -20.62 -1.21
C VAL A 184 -10.86 -19.69 -2.41
N LEU A 185 -11.91 -19.91 -3.20
CA LEU A 185 -12.32 -19.09 -4.34
C LEU A 185 -13.47 -18.14 -3.96
N LEU A 186 -14.42 -18.62 -3.15
CA LEU A 186 -15.58 -17.87 -2.68
C LEU A 186 -15.72 -18.05 -1.16
N LYS A 187 -15.78 -16.93 -0.43
CA LYS A 187 -15.93 -16.90 1.03
C LYS A 187 -17.38 -17.11 1.45
N THR A 188 -17.60 -17.31 2.76
CA THR A 188 -18.92 -17.52 3.37
C THR A 188 -19.87 -16.34 3.17
N ASP A 189 -19.33 -15.12 3.11
CA ASP A 189 -20.09 -13.89 2.83
C ASP A 189 -20.47 -13.75 1.34
N GLY A 190 -20.14 -14.74 0.51
CA GLY A 190 -20.37 -14.73 -0.94
C GLY A 190 -19.39 -13.86 -1.72
N LEU A 191 -18.39 -13.26 -1.07
CA LEU A 191 -17.37 -12.47 -1.76
C LEU A 191 -16.26 -13.38 -2.33
N PRO A 192 -15.71 -13.09 -3.53
CA PRO A 192 -14.61 -13.85 -4.08
C PRO A 192 -13.34 -13.60 -3.27
N THR A 193 -12.38 -14.49 -3.40
CA THR A 193 -10.99 -14.18 -3.05
C THR A 193 -10.30 -13.53 -4.23
N TYR A 194 -9.13 -12.93 -3.95
CA TYR A 194 -8.23 -12.40 -4.96
C TYR A 194 -8.03 -13.36 -6.15
N HIS A 195 -7.85 -14.65 -5.90
CA HIS A 195 -7.51 -15.60 -6.97
C HIS A 195 -8.62 -15.76 -8.00
N LEU A 196 -9.88 -15.87 -7.55
CA LEU A 196 -11.02 -16.02 -8.46
C LEU A 196 -11.26 -14.71 -9.21
N ALA A 197 -11.38 -13.59 -8.49
CA ALA A 197 -11.67 -12.30 -9.09
C ALA A 197 -10.59 -11.87 -10.09
N ASN A 198 -9.31 -12.07 -9.75
CA ASN A 198 -8.18 -11.72 -10.61
C ASN A 198 -8.17 -12.51 -11.93
N VAL A 199 -8.40 -13.84 -11.89
CA VAL A 199 -8.42 -14.67 -13.11
C VAL A 199 -9.64 -14.37 -13.97
N VAL A 200 -10.83 -14.26 -13.36
CA VAL A 200 -12.06 -13.96 -14.08
C VAL A 200 -11.97 -12.58 -14.75
N ASP A 201 -11.47 -11.56 -14.04
CA ASP A 201 -11.36 -10.23 -14.63
C ASP A 201 -10.23 -10.11 -15.64
N ASP A 202 -9.08 -10.76 -15.42
CA ASP A 202 -8.02 -10.75 -16.42
C ASP A 202 -8.51 -11.41 -17.72
N HIS A 203 -9.32 -12.48 -17.65
CA HIS A 203 -9.96 -13.06 -18.84
C HIS A 203 -11.03 -12.14 -19.46
N LEU A 204 -12.00 -11.67 -18.66
CA LEU A 204 -13.13 -10.86 -19.15
C LEU A 204 -12.74 -9.47 -19.64
N MET A 205 -11.62 -8.93 -19.16
CA MET A 205 -11.03 -7.67 -19.65
C MET A 205 -9.99 -7.92 -20.75
N GLU A 206 -9.89 -9.15 -21.24
CA GLU A 206 -9.01 -9.57 -22.33
C GLU A 206 -7.54 -9.20 -22.09
N ILE A 207 -7.08 -9.32 -20.84
CA ILE A 207 -5.69 -9.05 -20.49
C ILE A 207 -4.80 -10.09 -21.18
N THR A 208 -3.79 -9.59 -21.90
CA THR A 208 -2.85 -10.43 -22.66
C THR A 208 -1.55 -10.66 -21.91
N HIS A 209 -1.13 -9.68 -21.10
CA HIS A 209 0.13 -9.67 -20.38
C HIS A 209 -0.08 -9.18 -18.95
N VAL A 210 0.37 -9.95 -17.98
CA VAL A 210 0.28 -9.62 -16.55
C VAL A 210 1.67 -9.27 -16.03
N LEU A 211 1.97 -7.97 -16.01
CA LEU A 211 3.16 -7.42 -15.37
C LEU A 211 2.82 -7.06 -13.92
N ARG A 212 3.36 -7.80 -12.96
CA ARG A 212 3.09 -7.60 -11.51
C ARG A 212 4.29 -7.95 -10.66
N GLY A 213 4.32 -7.54 -9.40
CA GLY A 213 5.45 -7.85 -8.50
C GLY A 213 5.65 -9.36 -8.27
N GLU A 214 6.91 -9.76 -8.04
CA GLU A 214 7.34 -11.15 -7.84
C GLU A 214 6.73 -11.82 -6.60
N GLU A 215 6.16 -11.08 -5.65
CA GLU A 215 5.42 -11.67 -4.54
C GLU A 215 4.20 -12.50 -4.99
N TRP A 216 3.72 -12.28 -6.22
CA TRP A 216 2.58 -13.00 -6.77
C TRP A 216 2.97 -14.26 -7.55
N LEU A 217 4.27 -14.51 -7.76
CA LEU A 217 4.76 -15.71 -8.46
C LEU A 217 4.27 -17.02 -7.80
N PRO A 218 4.24 -17.16 -6.45
CA PRO A 218 3.67 -18.34 -5.80
C PRO A 218 2.18 -18.57 -6.07
N SER A 219 1.46 -17.57 -6.58
CA SER A 219 0.04 -17.69 -6.97
C SER A 219 -0.14 -18.17 -8.42
N ALA A 220 0.89 -18.11 -9.25
CA ALA A 220 0.81 -18.48 -10.67
C ALA A 220 0.31 -19.92 -10.91
N PRO A 221 0.71 -20.96 -10.15
CA PRO A 221 0.15 -22.31 -10.31
C PRO A 221 -1.36 -22.36 -10.13
N LYS A 222 -1.88 -21.62 -9.14
CA LYS A 222 -3.33 -21.55 -8.88
C LYS A 222 -4.05 -20.87 -10.04
N HIS A 223 -3.48 -19.77 -10.54
CA HIS A 223 -4.05 -19.04 -11.67
C HIS A 223 -4.03 -19.89 -12.94
N GLN A 224 -2.92 -20.55 -13.28
CA GLN A 224 -2.82 -21.46 -14.42
C GLN A 224 -3.87 -22.56 -14.35
N LEU A 225 -4.07 -23.17 -13.18
CA LEU A 225 -5.05 -24.22 -13.01
C LEU A 225 -6.49 -23.70 -13.20
N LEU A 226 -6.80 -22.48 -12.73
CA LEU A 226 -8.10 -21.85 -12.96
C LEU A 226 -8.34 -21.59 -14.45
N TYR A 227 -7.38 -21.02 -15.18
CA TYR A 227 -7.47 -20.85 -16.63
C TYR A 227 -7.72 -22.20 -17.34
N GLN A 228 -6.99 -23.25 -16.96
CA GLN A 228 -7.20 -24.61 -17.49
C GLN A 228 -8.60 -25.15 -17.19
N TYR A 229 -9.11 -24.97 -15.97
CA TYR A 229 -10.44 -25.43 -15.56
C TYR A 229 -11.59 -24.70 -16.25
N PHE A 230 -11.40 -23.43 -16.59
CA PHE A 230 -12.36 -22.70 -17.42
C PHE A 230 -12.21 -23.00 -18.92
N GLY A 231 -11.09 -23.58 -19.35
CA GLY A 231 -10.77 -23.75 -20.77
C GLY A 231 -10.38 -22.44 -21.45
N TRP A 232 -9.75 -21.53 -20.69
CA TRP A 232 -9.32 -20.22 -21.15
C TRP A 232 -7.81 -20.18 -21.41
N ASP A 233 -7.41 -19.31 -22.33
CA ASP A 233 -6.00 -18.99 -22.55
C ASP A 233 -5.48 -18.07 -21.43
N MET A 234 -4.36 -18.47 -20.83
CA MET A 234 -3.71 -17.70 -19.78
C MET A 234 -2.87 -16.56 -20.38
N PRO A 235 -2.91 -15.33 -19.83
CA PRO A 235 -2.03 -14.26 -20.26
C PRO A 235 -0.55 -14.61 -20.02
N ALA A 236 0.32 -14.01 -20.82
CA ALA A 236 1.75 -14.08 -20.59
C ALA A 236 2.09 -13.43 -19.23
N LEU A 237 2.90 -14.13 -18.43
CA LEU A 237 3.29 -13.67 -17.10
C LEU A 237 4.65 -12.96 -17.13
N CYS A 238 4.74 -11.83 -16.45
CA CYS A 238 5.98 -11.08 -16.30
C CYS A 238 6.10 -10.56 -14.86
N HIS A 239 6.77 -11.33 -14.00
CA HIS A 239 6.92 -10.95 -12.60
C HIS A 239 8.06 -9.91 -12.42
N MET A 240 7.72 -8.68 -12.11
CA MET A 240 8.68 -7.60 -11.87
C MET A 240 9.40 -7.77 -10.52
N PRO A 241 10.69 -7.40 -10.41
CA PRO A 241 11.40 -7.41 -9.13
C PRO A 241 10.77 -6.40 -8.15
N LEU A 242 10.84 -6.70 -6.86
CA LEU A 242 10.35 -5.79 -5.83
C LEU A 242 11.35 -4.69 -5.48
N LEU A 243 10.81 -3.49 -5.20
CA LEU A 243 11.56 -2.40 -4.57
C LEU A 243 11.97 -2.81 -3.15
N ARG A 244 13.22 -2.54 -2.78
CA ARG A 244 13.81 -2.91 -1.48
C ARG A 244 14.28 -1.68 -0.71
N ASN A 245 14.32 -1.79 0.61
CA ASN A 245 15.03 -0.85 1.47
C ASN A 245 16.56 -1.04 1.32
N PRO A 246 17.39 -0.12 1.82
CA PRO A 246 18.86 -0.27 1.83
C PRO A 246 19.36 -1.57 2.49
N ASP A 247 18.63 -2.11 3.47
CA ASP A 247 18.93 -3.38 4.12
C ASP A 247 18.40 -4.63 3.36
N LYS A 248 17.97 -4.47 2.11
CA LYS A 248 17.41 -5.50 1.21
C LYS A 248 16.06 -6.09 1.62
N SER A 249 15.46 -5.64 2.71
CA SER A 249 14.07 -5.99 3.05
C SER A 249 13.08 -5.34 2.07
N LYS A 250 11.87 -5.91 1.92
CA LYS A 250 10.82 -5.31 1.07
C LYS A 250 10.56 -3.86 1.50
N LEU A 251 10.49 -2.95 0.54
CA LEU A 251 10.17 -1.53 0.80
C LEU A 251 8.90 -1.43 1.63
N SER A 252 8.96 -0.70 2.76
CA SER A 252 7.84 -0.62 3.70
C SER A 252 7.75 0.74 4.37
N LYS A 253 6.52 1.13 4.74
CA LYS A 253 6.19 2.40 5.43
C LYS A 253 7.00 2.62 6.70
N ARG A 254 7.40 1.56 7.41
CA ARG A 254 8.09 1.64 8.70
C ARG A 254 9.47 2.27 8.61
N LYS A 255 10.15 2.14 7.46
CA LYS A 255 11.54 2.57 7.28
C LYS A 255 11.68 3.72 6.30
N ASN A 256 10.81 3.78 5.28
CA ASN A 256 10.83 4.83 4.29
C ASN A 256 9.41 5.36 4.07
N PRO A 257 9.24 6.65 3.76
CA PRO A 257 8.04 7.13 3.11
C PRO A 257 7.85 6.35 1.82
N THR A 258 6.70 5.69 1.67
CA THR A 258 6.42 4.86 0.47
C THR A 258 5.22 5.36 -0.31
N SER A 259 4.58 6.42 0.17
CA SER A 259 3.43 7.05 -0.45
C SER A 259 3.86 7.94 -1.61
N ILE A 260 3.16 7.87 -2.74
CA ILE A 260 3.36 8.78 -3.88
C ILE A 260 3.07 10.22 -3.44
N ASN A 261 2.02 10.40 -2.63
CA ASN A 261 1.60 11.73 -2.16
C ASN A 261 2.66 12.38 -1.28
N TYR A 262 3.39 11.61 -0.47
CA TYR A 262 4.53 12.13 0.28
C TYR A 262 5.53 12.85 -0.64
N TYR A 263 5.95 12.19 -1.74
CA TYR A 263 6.94 12.74 -2.65
C TYR A 263 6.44 13.99 -3.38
N ARG A 264 5.17 13.99 -3.79
CA ARG A 264 4.49 15.19 -4.31
C ARG A 264 4.51 16.33 -3.28
N ASP A 265 4.14 16.04 -2.04
CA ASP A 265 3.94 17.04 -0.99
C ASP A 265 5.27 17.66 -0.51
N ILE A 266 6.41 16.97 -0.69
CA ILE A 266 7.75 17.52 -0.42
C ILE A 266 8.39 18.19 -1.65
N GLY A 267 7.71 18.21 -2.80
CA GLY A 267 8.17 18.93 -3.99
C GLY A 267 9.06 18.13 -4.94
N VAL A 268 8.98 16.79 -4.92
CA VAL A 268 9.53 15.98 -6.01
C VAL A 268 8.67 16.17 -7.26
N LEU A 269 9.30 16.47 -8.39
CA LEU A 269 8.63 16.62 -9.68
C LEU A 269 8.10 15.25 -10.17
N PRO A 270 6.89 15.18 -10.76
CA PRO A 270 6.33 13.91 -11.23
C PRO A 270 7.21 13.24 -12.29
N GLU A 271 7.83 14.04 -13.17
CA GLU A 271 8.75 13.57 -14.20
C GLU A 271 9.99 12.93 -13.58
N ALA A 272 10.52 13.53 -12.50
CA ALA A 272 11.67 13.00 -11.78
C ALA A 272 11.35 11.70 -11.04
N LEU A 273 10.17 11.61 -10.41
CA LEU A 273 9.77 10.38 -9.73
C LEU A 273 9.54 9.25 -10.72
N LEU A 274 8.88 9.49 -11.85
CA LEU A 274 8.73 8.47 -12.91
C LEU A 274 10.07 8.04 -13.48
N ASN A 275 10.94 8.99 -13.84
CA ASN A 275 12.27 8.69 -14.35
C ASN A 275 13.05 7.83 -13.33
N TYR A 276 12.99 8.18 -12.04
CA TYR A 276 13.59 7.39 -10.97
C TYR A 276 13.03 5.97 -10.89
N LEU A 277 11.70 5.81 -10.90
CA LEU A 277 11.05 4.50 -10.84
C LEU A 277 11.37 3.64 -12.07
N GLY A 278 11.44 4.22 -13.27
CA GLY A 278 11.88 3.50 -14.47
C GLY A 278 13.28 2.92 -14.30
N ARG A 279 14.20 3.70 -13.72
CA ARG A 279 15.58 3.30 -13.43
C ARG A 279 15.74 2.22 -12.37
N MET A 280 14.69 1.92 -11.61
CA MET A 280 14.73 0.83 -10.63
C MET A 280 14.77 -0.54 -11.30
N GLY A 281 14.04 -0.71 -12.40
CA GLY A 281 13.94 -1.99 -13.09
C GLY A 281 14.68 -2.04 -14.42
N TRP A 282 14.93 -0.89 -15.04
CA TRP A 282 15.28 -0.78 -16.46
C TRP A 282 16.28 0.36 -16.70
N SER A 283 16.96 0.32 -17.84
CA SER A 283 17.92 1.36 -18.24
C SER A 283 17.77 1.71 -19.72
N MET A 284 17.93 3.00 -20.03
CA MET A 284 17.97 3.49 -21.41
C MET A 284 19.07 2.77 -22.22
N PRO A 285 18.84 2.50 -23.51
CA PRO A 285 19.86 1.92 -24.40
C PRO A 285 21.17 2.69 -24.47
N ASP A 286 21.13 4.02 -24.37
CA ASP A 286 22.28 4.93 -24.37
C ASP A 286 22.80 5.25 -22.97
N GLU A 287 22.33 4.53 -21.95
CA GLU A 287 22.73 4.64 -20.54
C GLU A 287 22.44 6.00 -19.87
N ARG A 288 21.72 6.92 -20.53
CA ARG A 288 21.40 8.21 -19.92
C ARG A 288 20.50 8.04 -18.70
N GLU A 289 20.79 8.83 -17.67
CA GLU A 289 20.07 8.76 -16.39
C GLU A 289 18.82 9.63 -16.34
N VAL A 290 18.83 10.73 -17.10
CA VAL A 290 17.72 11.69 -17.19
C VAL A 290 16.95 11.42 -18.47
N PHE A 291 15.68 11.05 -18.35
CA PHE A 291 14.82 10.74 -19.50
C PHE A 291 13.34 10.93 -19.15
N THR A 292 12.56 11.35 -20.13
CA THR A 292 11.10 11.54 -20.02
C THR A 292 10.37 10.20 -20.04
N LEU A 293 9.08 10.20 -19.69
CA LEU A 293 8.22 9.04 -19.89
C LEU A 293 8.18 8.60 -21.37
N GLN A 294 8.10 9.56 -22.30
CA GLN A 294 8.08 9.27 -23.73
C GLN A 294 9.37 8.61 -24.19
N ASP A 295 10.53 9.07 -23.71
CA ASP A 295 11.82 8.42 -23.99
C ASP A 295 11.82 6.96 -23.55
N MET A 296 11.27 6.66 -22.37
CA MET A 296 11.15 5.29 -21.88
C MET A 296 10.21 4.47 -22.77
N VAL A 297 9.05 5.01 -23.16
CA VAL A 297 8.09 4.34 -24.05
C VAL A 297 8.73 4.00 -25.39
N ASP A 298 9.40 4.96 -26.03
CA ASP A 298 10.01 4.82 -27.36
C ASP A 298 11.14 3.79 -27.37
N ASN A 299 11.79 3.57 -26.23
CA ASN A 299 12.95 2.68 -26.10
C ASN A 299 12.68 1.45 -25.24
N PHE A 300 11.44 1.24 -24.77
CA PHE A 300 11.14 0.23 -23.78
C PHE A 300 11.50 -1.16 -24.32
N ASP A 301 12.06 -2.01 -23.47
CA ASP A 301 12.26 -3.41 -23.78
C ASP A 301 12.19 -4.17 -22.47
N VAL A 302 11.19 -5.04 -22.36
CA VAL A 302 10.96 -5.86 -21.17
C VAL A 302 12.16 -6.77 -20.88
N GLN A 303 12.91 -7.19 -21.91
CA GLN A 303 14.09 -8.04 -21.73
C GLN A 303 15.28 -7.31 -21.08
N ARG A 304 15.27 -5.97 -21.06
CA ARG A 304 16.26 -5.16 -20.33
C ARG A 304 15.95 -5.01 -18.83
N VAL A 305 14.85 -5.61 -18.35
CA VAL A 305 14.50 -5.55 -16.93
C VAL A 305 15.44 -6.40 -16.09
N SER A 306 16.08 -5.79 -15.09
CA SER A 306 16.98 -6.50 -14.17
C SER A 306 16.23 -7.10 -12.99
N LEU A 307 16.49 -8.37 -12.66
CA LEU A 307 15.88 -9.08 -11.53
C LEU A 307 16.54 -8.81 -10.16
N GLY A 308 17.52 -7.91 -10.09
CA GLY A 308 18.40 -7.72 -8.93
C GLY A 308 17.76 -7.20 -7.63
N GLY A 309 16.44 -6.93 -7.61
CA GLY A 309 15.75 -6.40 -6.43
C GLY A 309 16.23 -4.99 -6.05
N PRO A 310 15.81 -3.96 -6.80
CA PRO A 310 16.45 -2.65 -6.74
C PRO A 310 16.20 -1.92 -5.42
N ILE A 311 17.25 -1.26 -4.89
CA ILE A 311 17.22 -0.51 -3.63
C ILE A 311 16.64 0.88 -3.88
N PHE A 312 15.57 1.21 -3.16
CA PHE A 312 14.95 2.54 -3.20
C PHE A 312 15.81 3.52 -2.38
N ASP A 313 16.71 4.21 -3.08
CA ASP A 313 17.62 5.24 -2.58
C ASP A 313 17.03 6.66 -2.76
N VAL A 314 16.69 7.29 -1.64
CA VAL A 314 16.12 8.64 -1.61
C VAL A 314 17.16 9.70 -2.00
N GLU A 315 18.45 9.50 -1.71
CA GLU A 315 19.49 10.45 -2.10
C GLU A 315 19.63 10.48 -3.63
N LYS A 316 19.59 9.31 -4.27
CA LYS A 316 19.59 9.21 -5.72
C LYS A 316 18.34 9.85 -6.36
N LEU A 317 17.17 9.65 -5.77
CA LEU A 317 15.95 10.36 -6.18
C LEU A 317 16.11 11.88 -6.06
N ASN A 318 16.65 12.37 -4.95
CA ASN A 318 16.87 13.80 -4.73
C ASN A 318 17.86 14.39 -5.73
N TRP A 319 18.95 13.68 -6.03
CA TRP A 319 19.89 14.08 -7.07
C TRP A 319 19.21 14.19 -8.43
N LEU A 320 18.43 13.17 -8.81
CA LEU A 320 17.73 13.14 -10.10
C LEU A 320 16.69 14.26 -10.20
N ASN A 321 15.90 14.45 -9.14
CA ASN A 321 14.96 15.57 -9.03
C ASN A 321 15.66 16.92 -9.17
N GLY A 322 16.85 17.07 -8.59
CA GLY A 322 17.68 18.26 -8.77
C GLY A 322 18.13 18.49 -10.21
N GLN A 323 18.39 17.44 -10.99
CA GLN A 323 18.69 17.58 -12.43
C GLN A 323 17.47 18.11 -13.20
N TRP A 324 16.29 17.57 -12.91
CA TRP A 324 15.03 18.04 -13.50
C TRP A 324 14.73 19.50 -13.16
N ILE A 325 14.89 19.90 -11.90
CA ILE A 325 14.70 21.30 -11.48
C ILE A 325 15.69 22.23 -12.19
N LYS A 326 16.98 21.85 -12.28
CA LYS A 326 18.02 22.67 -12.95
C LYS A 326 17.79 22.82 -14.45
N ALA A 327 17.09 21.88 -15.08
CA ALA A 327 16.74 21.95 -16.49
C ALA A 327 15.60 22.94 -16.79
N LEU A 328 14.84 23.36 -15.76
CA LEU A 328 13.76 24.35 -15.93
C LEU A 328 14.33 25.76 -16.14
N THR A 329 13.69 26.51 -17.03
CA THR A 329 13.89 27.96 -17.09
C THR A 329 13.33 28.63 -15.82
N PRO A 330 13.78 29.86 -15.46
CA PRO A 330 13.22 30.58 -14.32
C PRO A 330 11.69 30.75 -14.36
N ALA A 331 11.12 30.96 -15.55
CA ALA A 331 9.66 31.08 -15.73
C ALA A 331 8.93 29.76 -15.44
N GLN A 332 9.46 28.64 -15.94
CA GLN A 332 8.90 27.31 -15.66
C GLN A 332 9.04 26.94 -14.17
N LEU A 333 10.17 27.28 -13.54
CA LEU A 333 10.35 27.07 -12.11
C LEU A 333 9.36 27.90 -11.29
N LEU A 334 9.13 29.16 -11.65
CA LEU A 334 8.11 30.01 -11.00
C LEU A 334 6.73 29.36 -11.08
N GLU A 335 6.34 28.88 -12.27
CA GLU A 335 5.07 28.17 -12.45
C GLU A 335 4.98 26.91 -11.57
N ARG A 336 6.04 26.10 -11.53
CA ARG A 336 6.12 24.90 -10.66
C ARG A 336 5.99 25.27 -9.17
N LEU A 337 6.65 26.34 -8.72
CA LEU A 337 6.58 26.79 -7.33
C LEU A 337 5.19 27.32 -6.95
N LEU A 338 4.52 28.04 -7.85
CA LEU A 338 3.17 28.57 -7.62
C LEU A 338 2.07 27.51 -7.72
N THR A 339 2.30 26.43 -8.47
CA THR A 339 1.36 25.31 -8.60
C THR A 339 1.54 24.24 -7.53
N TRP A 340 2.76 24.10 -7.00
CA TRP A 340 3.04 23.19 -5.90
C TRP A 340 2.34 23.65 -4.61
N LYS A 341 1.55 22.75 -4.01
CA LYS A 341 0.75 23.00 -2.79
C LYS A 341 -0.17 24.24 -2.91
N ASN A 342 -0.78 24.44 -4.09
CA ASN A 342 -1.62 25.61 -4.37
C ASN A 342 -3.10 25.45 -3.99
N ASP A 343 -3.49 24.37 -3.29
CA ASP A 343 -4.88 24.12 -2.93
C ASP A 343 -5.45 25.30 -2.12
N PRO A 344 -6.43 26.05 -2.65
CA PRO A 344 -6.90 27.29 -2.02
C PRO A 344 -7.44 27.06 -0.61
N LYS A 345 -8.11 25.93 -0.39
CA LYS A 345 -8.66 25.56 0.93
C LYS A 345 -7.54 25.36 1.95
N THR A 346 -6.52 24.57 1.61
CA THR A 346 -5.37 24.33 2.48
C THR A 346 -4.61 25.64 2.77
N LEU A 347 -4.44 26.50 1.76
CA LEU A 347 -3.80 27.81 1.94
C LEU A 347 -4.62 28.74 2.84
N GLU A 348 -5.95 28.72 2.74
CA GLU A 348 -6.86 29.46 3.63
C GLU A 348 -6.79 28.93 5.07
N GLU A 349 -6.71 27.60 5.25
CA GLU A 349 -6.53 26.98 6.57
C GLU A 349 -5.19 27.41 7.21
N ILE A 350 -4.10 27.46 6.44
CA ILE A 350 -2.81 27.98 6.90
C ILE A 350 -2.93 29.47 7.25
N ALA A 351 -3.56 30.28 6.40
CA ALA A 351 -3.75 31.70 6.61
C ALA A 351 -4.54 31.98 7.91
N ALA A 352 -5.65 31.25 8.13
CA ALA A 352 -6.44 31.33 9.34
C ALA A 352 -5.62 30.94 10.60
N ALA A 353 -4.77 29.92 10.48
CA ALA A 353 -3.93 29.47 11.59
C ALA A 353 -2.85 30.50 11.99
N ILE A 354 -2.29 31.24 11.03
CA ILE A 354 -1.24 32.24 11.29
C ILE A 354 -1.79 33.64 11.59
N GLN A 355 -3.00 33.98 11.14
CA GLN A 355 -3.61 35.30 11.32
C GLN A 355 -3.51 35.86 12.75
N PRO A 356 -3.79 35.11 13.84
CA PRO A 356 -3.68 35.64 15.19
C PRO A 356 -2.23 35.81 15.70
N ARG A 357 -1.23 35.44 14.90
CA ARG A 357 0.20 35.45 15.26
C ARG A 357 1.03 36.51 14.52
N ILE A 358 0.43 37.18 13.53
CA ILE A 358 1.14 38.15 12.67
C ILE A 358 0.53 39.56 12.79
N ASN A 359 1.40 40.57 12.72
CA ASN A 359 1.05 41.98 12.59
C ASN A 359 1.42 42.53 11.21
N LEU A 360 2.39 41.91 10.53
CA LEU A 360 2.86 42.28 9.19
C LEU A 360 2.84 41.06 8.26
N LEU A 361 2.54 41.25 6.98
CA LEU A 361 2.53 40.15 6.00
C LEU A 361 3.91 39.45 5.87
N SER A 362 5.01 40.18 6.08
CA SER A 362 6.37 39.60 6.08
C SER A 362 6.58 38.57 7.19
N GLU A 363 5.79 38.60 8.27
CA GLU A 363 5.87 37.62 9.35
C GLU A 363 5.19 36.29 8.98
N ALA A 364 4.38 36.27 7.92
CA ALA A 364 3.72 35.06 7.45
C ALA A 364 4.74 33.96 7.10
N VAL A 365 5.90 34.32 6.52
CA VAL A 365 6.96 33.35 6.18
C VAL A 365 7.49 32.64 7.44
N ASN A 366 7.65 33.36 8.55
CA ASN A 366 8.16 32.80 9.80
C ASN A 366 7.16 31.82 10.44
N TRP A 367 5.87 32.14 10.40
CA TRP A 367 4.82 31.30 11.00
C TRP A 367 4.32 30.19 10.08
N ALA A 368 4.40 30.38 8.76
CA ALA A 368 3.90 29.42 7.77
C ALA A 368 5.01 28.54 7.18
N GLY A 369 6.28 28.90 7.30
CA GLY A 369 7.38 28.22 6.61
C GLY A 369 7.43 26.70 6.86
N PHE A 370 7.10 26.26 8.07
CA PHE A 370 7.09 24.83 8.41
C PHE A 370 5.99 24.02 7.69
N TYR A 371 4.94 24.64 7.13
CA TYR A 371 3.94 23.94 6.31
C TYR A 371 4.49 23.57 4.93
N PHE A 372 5.49 24.33 4.44
CA PHE A 372 6.08 24.17 3.11
C PHE A 372 7.41 23.42 3.15
N ASN A 373 8.19 23.55 4.23
CA ASN A 373 9.47 22.83 4.35
C ASN A 373 9.28 21.31 4.34
N HIS A 374 10.28 20.56 3.87
CA HIS A 374 10.28 19.10 3.98
C HIS A 374 10.45 18.70 5.46
N MET A 375 11.63 18.93 6.03
CA MET A 375 11.94 18.66 7.43
C MET A 375 12.25 19.97 8.18
N PRO A 376 11.71 20.17 9.39
CA PRO A 376 12.17 21.24 10.26
C PRO A 376 13.62 20.98 10.71
N GLN A 377 14.38 22.04 10.95
CA GLN A 377 15.70 21.93 11.56
C GLN A 377 15.53 21.71 13.06
N ILE A 378 15.93 20.52 13.55
CA ILE A 378 15.77 20.13 14.95
C ILE A 378 17.06 19.54 15.53
N SER A 379 17.23 19.65 16.84
CA SER A 379 18.34 19.06 17.59
C SER A 379 17.84 18.28 18.80
N LYS A 380 18.66 17.38 19.34
CA LYS A 380 18.28 16.53 20.49
C LYS A 380 17.98 17.38 21.73
N GLU A 381 18.74 18.46 21.94
CA GLU A 381 18.65 19.35 23.11
C GLU A 381 17.29 20.05 23.17
N GLN A 382 16.63 20.30 22.02
CA GLN A 382 15.31 20.91 21.99
C GLN A 382 14.24 20.03 22.65
N PHE A 383 14.43 18.70 22.66
CA PHE A 383 13.50 17.74 23.26
C PHE A 383 13.73 17.54 24.77
N GLU A 384 14.72 18.20 25.37
CA GLU A 384 14.95 18.13 26.81
C GLU A 384 13.76 18.71 27.59
N SER A 385 13.24 17.92 28.52
CA SER A 385 12.11 18.31 29.37
C SER A 385 12.51 18.36 30.83
N LYS A 386 12.04 19.40 31.54
CA LYS A 386 12.17 19.49 33.00
C LYS A 386 11.20 18.57 33.75
N LYS A 387 10.21 17.98 33.05
CA LYS A 387 9.11 17.21 33.64
C LYS A 387 9.04 15.77 33.14
N LEU A 388 9.58 15.49 31.96
CA LEU A 388 9.59 14.16 31.35
C LEU A 388 11.02 13.66 31.23
N THR A 389 11.22 12.37 31.43
CA THR A 389 12.48 11.71 31.10
C THR A 389 12.64 11.60 29.58
N GLU A 390 13.87 11.42 29.11
CA GLU A 390 14.15 11.14 27.70
C GLU A 390 13.36 9.92 27.21
N GLU A 391 13.24 8.86 28.03
CA GLU A 391 12.44 7.68 27.71
C GLU A 391 10.95 8.03 27.51
N GLN A 392 10.37 8.86 28.39
CA GLN A 392 8.97 9.29 28.25
C GLN A 392 8.73 10.10 26.96
N VAL A 393 9.69 10.95 26.55
CA VAL A 393 9.61 11.69 25.29
C VAL A 393 9.67 10.73 24.09
N ARG A 394 10.62 9.77 24.10
CA ARG A 394 10.74 8.73 23.07
C ARG A 394 9.47 7.88 22.97
N GLN A 395 8.92 7.44 24.11
CA GLN A 395 7.66 6.70 24.18
C GLN A 395 6.49 7.52 23.64
N SER A 396 6.41 8.81 23.99
CA SER A 396 5.35 9.71 23.49
C SER A 396 5.34 9.79 21.97
N LEU A 397 6.51 9.98 21.35
CA LEU A 397 6.65 10.00 19.89
C LEU A 397 6.34 8.62 19.28
N GLN A 398 6.91 7.55 19.82
CA GLN A 398 6.74 6.20 19.28
C GLN A 398 5.29 5.70 19.37
N PHE A 399 4.61 5.95 20.50
CA PHE A 399 3.22 5.55 20.70
C PHE A 399 2.27 6.39 19.84
N ALA A 400 2.55 7.68 19.68
CA ALA A 400 1.79 8.53 18.77
C ALA A 400 1.90 8.02 17.34
N ILE A 401 3.11 7.70 16.86
CA ILE A 401 3.31 7.10 15.53
C ILE A 401 2.44 5.85 15.36
N TRP A 402 2.52 4.90 16.29
CA TRP A 402 1.73 3.65 16.18
C TRP A 402 0.22 3.87 16.20
N ARG A 403 -0.28 4.78 17.03
CA ARG A 403 -1.72 5.03 17.15
C ARG A 403 -2.25 5.81 15.97
N LEU A 404 -1.54 6.83 15.53
CA LEU A 404 -1.91 7.62 14.35
C LEU A 404 -1.84 6.78 13.07
N GLU A 405 -0.86 5.89 12.92
CA GLU A 405 -0.80 4.94 11.79
C GLU A 405 -1.97 3.95 11.73
N SER A 406 -2.62 3.71 12.87
CA SER A 406 -3.79 2.80 12.94
C SER A 406 -5.12 3.49 12.63
N GLN A 407 -5.11 4.80 12.34
CA GLN A 407 -6.31 5.54 12.02
C GLN A 407 -6.76 5.30 10.58
N PHE A 408 -8.06 5.07 10.40
CA PHE A 408 -8.71 5.06 9.09
C PHE A 408 -9.08 6.46 8.61
N THR A 409 -9.49 7.33 9.54
CA THR A 409 -9.93 8.69 9.25
C THR A 409 -8.90 9.69 9.77
N TRP A 410 -8.37 10.52 8.88
CA TRP A 410 -7.38 11.57 9.20
C TRP A 410 -8.03 12.95 9.17
N ASN A 411 -8.41 13.49 10.33
CA ASN A 411 -8.94 14.84 10.47
C ASN A 411 -8.56 15.42 11.85
N ASN A 412 -8.94 16.67 12.12
CA ASN A 412 -8.55 17.34 13.35
C ASN A 412 -9.07 16.64 14.60
N ASP A 413 -10.31 16.14 14.57
CA ASP A 413 -10.92 15.47 15.72
C ASP A 413 -10.21 14.16 16.03
N THR A 414 -9.96 13.32 15.02
CA THR A 414 -9.31 12.01 15.23
C THR A 414 -7.85 12.16 15.66
N VAL A 415 -7.09 13.07 15.03
CA VAL A 415 -5.70 13.36 15.41
C VAL A 415 -5.62 13.94 16.81
N SER A 416 -6.46 14.93 17.12
CA SER A 416 -6.48 15.58 18.44
C SER A 416 -6.85 14.60 19.54
N GLN A 417 -7.95 13.87 19.36
CA GLN A 417 -8.43 12.89 20.32
C GLN A 417 -7.36 11.82 20.60
N THR A 418 -6.69 11.33 19.55
CA THR A 418 -5.67 10.28 19.70
C THR A 418 -4.47 10.75 20.52
N LEU A 419 -3.99 11.98 20.30
CA LEU A 419 -2.89 12.54 21.06
C LEU A 419 -3.29 12.90 22.50
N MET A 420 -4.50 13.41 22.70
CA MET A 420 -5.04 13.70 24.04
C MET A 420 -5.24 12.42 24.86
N ASP A 421 -5.84 11.39 24.27
CA ASP A 421 -6.03 10.09 24.92
C ASP A 421 -4.70 9.42 25.25
N LEU A 422 -3.72 9.50 24.34
CA LEU A 422 -2.38 8.99 24.61
C LEU A 422 -1.74 9.71 25.79
N ALA A 423 -1.77 11.04 25.83
CA ALA A 423 -1.24 11.82 26.95
C ALA A 423 -1.91 11.42 28.28
N ASN A 424 -3.24 11.32 28.28
CA ASN A 424 -4.03 10.93 29.46
C ASN A 424 -3.69 9.51 29.94
N GLN A 425 -3.60 8.54 29.01
CA GLN A 425 -3.30 7.15 29.34
C GLN A 425 -1.87 6.98 29.85
N MET A 426 -0.91 7.74 29.32
CA MET A 426 0.45 7.82 29.84
C MET A 426 0.57 8.61 31.15
N GLU A 427 -0.53 9.17 31.66
CA GLU A 427 -0.58 10.04 32.84
C GLU A 427 0.31 11.30 32.72
N ILE A 428 0.52 11.79 31.50
CA ILE A 428 1.30 12.98 31.21
C ILE A 428 0.34 14.15 30.97
N LYS A 429 0.57 15.27 31.67
CA LYS A 429 -0.20 16.51 31.43
C LYS A 429 0.05 16.99 30.00
N LEU A 430 -1.03 17.36 29.30
CA LEU A 430 -0.96 17.76 27.89
C LEU A 430 0.07 18.87 27.62
N ARG A 431 0.21 19.86 28.53
CA ARG A 431 1.21 20.94 28.41
C ARG A 431 2.66 20.47 28.42
N ASP A 432 2.93 19.32 29.04
CA ASP A 432 4.26 18.72 29.15
C ASP A 432 4.49 17.68 28.02
N PHE A 433 3.41 17.10 27.48
CA PHE A 433 3.39 16.17 26.34
C PHE A 433 3.58 16.86 24.98
N MET A 434 2.82 17.92 24.74
CA MET A 434 2.73 18.59 23.43
C MET A 434 4.03 19.22 22.91
N PRO A 435 4.96 19.75 23.72
CA PRO A 435 6.19 20.35 23.22
C PRO A 435 6.99 19.46 22.26
N ALA A 436 7.06 18.15 22.51
CA ALA A 436 7.74 17.21 21.61
C ALA A 436 7.13 17.19 20.20
N PHE A 437 5.81 17.33 20.10
CA PHE A 437 5.08 17.37 18.82
C PHE A 437 5.22 18.72 18.12
N PHE A 438 5.23 19.83 18.88
CA PHE A 438 5.57 21.14 18.34
C PHE A 438 6.95 21.15 17.70
N ILE A 439 7.96 20.60 18.38
CA ILE A 439 9.32 20.53 17.87
C ILE A 439 9.38 19.60 16.65
N ALA A 440 8.82 18.40 16.74
CA ALA A 440 8.84 17.44 15.65
C ALA A 440 8.17 17.97 14.37
N ILE A 441 7.03 18.65 14.51
CA ILE A 441 6.24 19.12 13.35
C ILE A 441 6.71 20.48 12.86
N ALA A 442 6.95 21.44 13.75
CA ALA A 442 7.19 22.84 13.39
C ALA A 442 8.63 23.32 13.63
N GLY A 443 9.49 22.50 14.25
CA GLY A 443 10.88 22.87 14.55
C GLY A 443 11.06 23.85 15.72
N SER A 444 10.00 24.09 16.49
CA SER A 444 10.01 25.02 17.62
C SER A 444 9.11 24.54 18.74
N THR A 445 9.28 25.06 19.96
CA THR A 445 8.42 24.71 21.11
C THR A 445 7.07 25.42 21.08
N SER A 446 6.81 26.29 20.10
CA SER A 446 5.55 27.00 19.91
C SER A 446 5.29 27.29 18.43
N SER A 447 4.15 26.85 17.90
CA SER A 447 3.71 27.16 16.53
C SER A 447 2.21 27.52 16.51
N THR A 448 1.60 27.54 15.32
CA THR A 448 0.14 27.40 15.15
C THR A 448 -0.37 26.10 15.82
N PRO A 449 -1.68 25.90 16.03
CA PRO A 449 -2.19 24.68 16.66
C PRO A 449 -1.66 23.40 15.99
N VAL A 450 -0.73 22.70 16.64
CA VAL A 450 0.09 21.66 15.98
C VAL A 450 -0.71 20.43 15.55
N MET A 451 -1.79 20.11 16.26
CA MET A 451 -2.69 19.00 15.88
C MET A 451 -3.40 19.30 14.55
N GLN A 452 -3.93 20.51 14.39
CA GLN A 452 -4.46 20.98 13.10
C GLN A 452 -3.36 21.06 12.04
N ALA A 453 -2.14 21.47 12.43
CA ALA A 453 -1.03 21.52 11.50
C ALA A 453 -0.66 20.14 10.95
N MET A 454 -0.71 19.06 11.75
CA MET A 454 -0.53 17.68 11.29
C MET A 454 -1.58 17.26 10.25
N VAL A 455 -2.82 17.72 10.40
CA VAL A 455 -3.88 17.50 9.40
C VAL A 455 -3.55 18.24 8.11
N THR A 456 -3.17 19.52 8.23
CA THR A 456 -2.88 20.41 7.10
C THR A 456 -1.70 19.93 6.25
N ILE A 457 -0.61 19.46 6.90
CA ILE A 457 0.57 18.93 6.18
C ILE A 457 0.38 17.48 5.70
N GLY A 458 -0.71 16.83 6.14
CA GLY A 458 -1.04 15.46 5.79
C GLY A 458 -0.35 14.39 6.66
N PRO A 459 -0.88 13.15 6.60
CA PRO A 459 -0.41 12.03 7.42
C PRO A 459 1.02 11.60 7.09
N ASP A 460 1.35 11.45 5.81
CA ASP A 460 2.67 10.94 5.42
C ASP A 460 3.83 11.86 5.88
N LEU A 461 3.67 13.17 5.72
CA LEU A 461 4.68 14.14 6.16
C LEU A 461 4.73 14.24 7.69
N THR A 462 3.58 14.14 8.36
CA THR A 462 3.51 14.04 9.81
C THR A 462 4.30 12.83 10.33
N PHE A 463 4.09 11.63 9.77
CA PHE A 463 4.83 10.42 10.16
C PHE A 463 6.33 10.55 9.90
N ALA A 464 6.71 11.11 8.74
CA ALA A 464 8.11 11.34 8.42
C ALA A 464 8.79 12.25 9.45
N ARG A 465 8.13 13.36 9.83
CA ARG A 465 8.63 14.29 10.84
C ARG A 465 8.70 13.71 12.25
N LEU A 466 7.68 12.94 12.66
CA LEU A 466 7.68 12.27 13.96
C LEU A 466 8.78 11.20 14.06
N ARG A 467 9.00 10.42 13.00
CA ARG A 467 10.09 9.42 12.96
C ARG A 467 11.45 10.09 12.96
N HIS A 468 11.63 11.17 12.19
CA HIS A 468 12.87 11.94 12.21
C HIS A 468 13.16 12.49 13.61
N ALA A 469 12.16 13.05 14.29
CA ALA A 469 12.29 13.48 15.68
C ALA A 469 12.68 12.32 16.60
N LEU A 470 12.05 11.15 16.46
CA LEU A 470 12.38 9.97 17.25
C LEU A 470 13.81 9.48 16.99
N GLU A 471 14.31 9.55 15.75
CA GLU A 471 15.70 9.24 15.41
C GLU A 471 16.69 10.20 16.08
N ILE A 472 16.40 11.50 16.07
CA ILE A 472 17.21 12.55 16.70
C ILE A 472 17.28 12.39 18.21
N VAL A 473 16.15 12.08 18.86
CA VAL A 473 16.12 11.83 20.31
C VAL A 473 16.79 10.49 20.63
N GLY A 474 16.52 9.47 19.81
CA GLY A 474 17.09 8.12 19.86
C GLY A 474 16.05 7.05 19.56
N SER A 475 16.17 6.35 18.43
CA SER A 475 15.24 5.27 18.09
C SER A 475 15.23 4.14 19.12
N PRO A 476 14.08 3.47 19.38
CA PRO A 476 14.04 2.33 20.26
C PRO A 476 14.81 1.13 19.70
N SER A 477 15.55 0.46 20.56
CA SER A 477 16.15 -0.84 20.29
C SER A 477 15.08 -1.91 20.05
N LYS A 478 15.45 -3.02 19.41
CA LYS A 478 14.54 -4.17 19.22
C LYS A 478 13.97 -4.72 20.53
N LYS A 479 14.71 -4.59 21.65
CA LYS A 479 14.25 -5.02 22.98
C LYS A 479 13.24 -4.03 23.55
N GLU A 480 13.52 -2.73 23.47
CA GLU A 480 12.57 -1.68 23.87
C GLU A 480 11.27 -1.80 23.07
N LEU A 481 11.33 -1.94 21.74
CA LEU A 481 10.15 -2.09 20.88
C LEU A 481 9.19 -3.16 21.38
N LYS A 482 9.67 -4.38 21.70
CA LYS A 482 8.82 -5.46 22.22
C LYS A 482 8.17 -5.16 23.56
N VAL A 483 8.87 -4.43 24.45
CA VAL A 483 8.34 -4.03 25.76
C VAL A 483 7.31 -2.91 25.58
N TRP A 484 7.65 -1.95 24.74
CA TRP A 484 6.85 -0.78 24.42
C TRP A 484 5.57 -1.12 23.64
N GLU A 485 5.58 -2.12 22.77
CA GLU A 485 4.38 -2.66 22.12
C GLU A 485 3.36 -3.14 23.16
N LYS A 486 3.80 -3.99 24.10
CA LYS A 486 2.96 -4.49 25.21
C LYS A 486 2.46 -3.36 26.11
N LEU A 487 3.34 -2.39 26.40
CA LEU A 487 2.97 -1.22 27.19
C LEU A 487 1.88 -0.42 26.47
N ASN A 488 2.07 -0.09 25.19
CA ASN A 488 1.07 0.64 24.40
C ASN A 488 -0.28 -0.10 24.30
N GLU A 489 -0.27 -1.42 24.19
CA GLU A 489 -1.49 -2.24 24.24
C GLU A 489 -2.18 -2.15 25.60
N SER A 490 -1.43 -2.29 26.71
CA SER A 490 -1.98 -2.18 28.06
C SER A 490 -2.58 -0.81 28.34
N LEU A 491 -2.00 0.26 27.79
CA LEU A 491 -2.52 1.63 27.92
C LEU A 491 -3.87 1.84 27.24
N LYS A 492 -4.24 1.01 26.24
CA LYS A 492 -5.54 1.07 25.57
C LYS A 492 -6.67 0.42 26.38
N LEU A 493 -6.34 -0.42 27.36
CA LEU A 493 -7.33 -1.09 28.19
C LEU A 493 -7.87 -0.12 29.25
N PRO A 494 -9.18 -0.16 29.58
CA PRO A 494 -9.70 0.58 30.71
C PRO A 494 -8.97 0.14 31.98
N LYS A 495 -8.55 1.10 32.81
CA LYS A 495 -7.96 0.78 34.11
C LYS A 495 -9.03 0.09 34.95
N ILE A 496 -8.82 -1.19 35.26
CA ILE A 496 -9.64 -1.88 36.26
C ILE A 496 -9.17 -1.33 37.60
N ASP A 497 -9.98 -0.46 38.21
CA ASP A 497 -9.72 0.04 39.55
C ASP A 497 -9.78 -1.14 40.53
N ALA A 498 -8.63 -1.53 41.07
CA ALA A 498 -8.51 -2.58 42.09
C ALA A 498 -9.06 -2.16 43.48
N ASN A 499 -9.99 -1.20 43.53
CA ASN A 499 -10.57 -0.64 44.75
C ASN A 499 -12.11 -0.76 44.80
N SER A 500 -12.73 -1.65 44.02
CA SER A 500 -14.17 -1.94 44.14
C SER A 500 -14.49 -3.13 45.06
N GLU A 501 -13.54 -3.57 45.89
CA GLU A 501 -13.79 -4.49 47.01
C GLU A 501 -13.28 -3.86 48.32
N SER A 502 -14.12 -3.04 48.94
CA SER A 502 -14.07 -2.79 50.39
C SER A 502 -15.46 -2.47 50.91
#